data_AF-A0A251TXE0-F1
#
_entry.id   AF-A0A251TXE0-F1
#
_cell.length_a   1.000
_cell.length_b   1.000
_cell.length_c   1.000
_cell.angle_alpha   90.00
_cell.angle_beta   90.00
_cell.angle_gamma   90.00
#
_symmetry.space_group_name_H-M   'P 1'
#
loop_
_entity.id
_entity.type
_entity.pdbx_description
1 polymer ?
#
loop_
_entity_poly.entity_id
_entity_poly.type
_entity_poly.pdbx_seq_one_letter_code
_entity_poly.pdbx_strand_id
1 'polypeptide(L)' 'MIGTGGFIGSHLCEKLLSETNQTVLAVDVYCDKIKHLIEPDSVPWSRCIQLRRINIKNDSRLKGLIKCSDLVML' A
#
# COMPACT_ATOMS: atom_id res chain seq x y z
N MET A 1 -4.50 2.26 -0.99
CA MET A 1 -5.12 0.95 -0.78
C MET A 1 -5.11 0.64 0.71
N ILE A 2 -6.27 0.39 1.30
CA ILE A 2 -6.43 0.01 2.71
C ILE A 2 -6.54 -1.52 2.78
N GLY A 3 -5.97 -2.14 3.82
CA GLY A 3 -5.93 -3.60 3.93
C GLY A 3 -4.91 -4.27 2.99
N THR A 4 -3.86 -3.55 2.57
CA THR A 4 -2.86 -4.05 1.60
C THR A 4 -2.09 -5.28 2.08
N GLY A 5 -1.95 -5.47 3.40
CA GLY A 5 -1.32 -6.66 3.99
C GLY A 5 -2.24 -7.88 4.06
N GLY A 6 -3.51 -7.74 3.67
CA GLY A 6 -4.49 -8.83 3.57
C GLY A 6 -4.21 -9.79 2.40
N PHE A 7 -4.97 -10.88 2.31
CA PHE A 7 -4.81 -11.87 1.23
C PHE A 7 -5.07 -11.28 -0.15
N ILE A 8 -6.17 -10.55 -0.33
CA ILE A 8 -6.53 -9.92 -1.60
C ILE A 8 -5.61 -8.73 -1.87
N GLY A 9 -5.42 -7.88 -0.85
CA GLY A 9 -4.60 -6.67 -0.94
C GLY A 9 -3.17 -6.94 -1.40
N SER A 10 -2.53 -8.02 -0.92
CA SER A 10 -1.15 -8.32 -1.26
C SER A 10 -0.97 -8.68 -2.74
N HIS A 11 -1.83 -9.56 -3.26
CA HIS A 11 -1.77 -9.98 -4.67
C HIS A 11 -2.16 -8.85 -5.63
N LEU A 12 -3.17 -8.06 -5.26
CA LEU A 12 -3.54 -6.88 -6.04
C LEU A 12 -2.39 -5.87 -6.08
N CYS A 13 -1.70 -5.66 -4.95
CA CYS A 13 -0.55 -4.77 -4.89
C CYS A 13 0.57 -5.21 -5.84
N GLU A 14 0.89 -6.51 -5.85
CA GLU A 14 1.91 -7.08 -6.73
C GLU A 14 1.57 -6.86 -8.21
N LYS A 15 0.31 -7.11 -8.60
CA LYS A 15 -0.16 -6.83 -9.97
C LYS A 15 -0.10 -5.34 -10.32
N LEU A 16 -0.55 -4.47 -9.43
CA LEU A 16 -0.51 -3.02 -9.68
C LEU A 16 0.92 -2.52 -9.89
N LEU A 17 1.88 -2.99 -9.10
CA LEU A 17 3.28 -2.57 -9.20
C LEU A 17 4.02 -3.15 -10.41
N SER A 18 3.63 -4.33 -10.88
CA SER A 18 4.27 -5.01 -12.01
C SER A 18 3.66 -4.66 -13.36
N GLU A 19 2.36 -4.37 -13.42
CA GLU A 19 1.62 -4.17 -14.67
C GLU A 19 1.27 -2.69 -14.92
N THR A 20 1.47 -1.79 -13.95
CA THR A 20 1.12 -0.37 -14.08
C THR A 20 2.19 0.57 -13.52
N ASN A 21 2.12 1.85 -13.89
CA ASN A 21 2.98 2.91 -13.34
C ASN A 21 2.31 3.69 -12.19
N GLN A 22 1.31 3.11 -11.53
CA GLN A 22 0.59 3.79 -10.44
C GLN A 22 1.41 3.79 -9.15
N THR A 23 1.25 4.85 -8.36
CA THR A 23 1.81 4.90 -7.00
C THR A 23 0.79 4.35 -6.00
N VAL A 24 1.20 3.36 -5.20
CA VAL A 24 0.38 2.71 -4.18
C VAL A 24 0.75 3.23 -2.80
N LEU A 25 -0.18 3.94 -2.16
CA LEU A 25 -0.15 4.17 -0.72
C LEU A 25 -0.76 2.94 -0.02
N ALA A 26 0.10 2.02 0.46
CA ALA A 26 -0.29 0.80 1.13
C ALA A 26 -0.58 1.09 2.61
N VAL A 27 -1.83 0.91 3.04
CA VAL A 27 -2.29 1.21 4.40
C VAL A 27 -2.74 -0.09 5.06
N ASP A 28 -2.04 -0.50 6.12
CA ASP A 28 -2.41 -1.68 6.90
C ASP A 28 -1.81 -1.59 8.31
N VAL A 29 -2.30 -2.39 9.25
CA VAL A 29 -1.68 -2.59 10.56
C VAL A 29 -0.49 -3.55 10.45
N TYR A 30 -0.61 -4.58 9.60
CA TYR A 30 0.40 -5.60 9.38
C TYR A 30 0.80 -5.65 7.90
N CYS A 31 2.06 -5.96 7.62
CA CYS A 31 2.59 -5.92 6.25
C CYS A 31 3.37 -7.16 5.85
N ASP A 32 3.29 -8.26 6.61
CA ASP A 32 4.12 -9.45 6.40
C ASP A 32 4.00 -10.01 4.97
N LYS A 33 2.78 -9.98 4.41
CA LYS A 33 2.51 -10.48 3.05
C LYS A 33 3.06 -9.60 1.93
N ILE A 34 3.41 -8.36 2.21
CA ILE A 34 3.90 -7.39 1.21
C ILE A 34 5.32 -6.92 1.50
N LYS A 35 6.00 -7.45 2.54
CA LYS A 35 7.37 -7.09 2.89
C LYS A 35 8.32 -7.21 1.69
N HIS A 36 8.20 -8.29 0.93
CA HIS A 36 9.02 -8.54 -0.26
C HIS A 36 8.77 -7.55 -1.41
N LEU A 37 7.65 -6.81 -1.39
CA LEU A 37 7.38 -5.76 -2.38
C LEU A 37 8.04 -4.43 -2.00
N ILE A 38 8.48 -4.29 -0.75
CA ILE A 38 9.04 -3.05 -0.19
C ILE A 38 10.54 -3.20 0.06
N GLU A 39 10.99 -4.39 0.47
CA GLU A 39 12.38 -4.68 0.81
C GLU A 39 12.96 -5.75 -0.13
N PRO A 40 14.19 -5.57 -0.65
CA PRO A 40 15.10 -4.41 -0.51
C PRO A 40 14.71 -3.22 -1.40
N ASP A 41 15.15 -2.01 -1.05
CA ASP A 41 14.89 -0.75 -1.80
C ASP A 41 15.35 -0.78 -3.28
N SER A 42 16.11 -1.81 -3.68
CA SER A 42 16.54 -2.05 -5.05
C SER A 42 15.47 -2.66 -5.96
N VAL A 43 14.26 -2.96 -5.45
CA VAL A 43 13.16 -3.41 -6.31
C VAL A 43 12.75 -2.31 -7.30
N PRO A 44 12.46 -2.62 -8.57
CA PRO A 44 12.19 -1.62 -9.60
C PRO A 44 11.04 -0.65 -9.26
N TRP A 45 10.09 -1.12 -8.46
CA TRP A 45 8.90 -0.39 -8.05
C TRP A 45 9.00 0.22 -6.64
N SER A 46 10.18 0.26 -6.02
CA SER A 46 10.35 0.77 -4.63
C SER A 46 9.87 2.22 -4.46
N ARG A 47 9.95 3.02 -5.53
CA ARG A 47 9.43 4.40 -5.55
C ARG A 47 7.92 4.49 -5.78
N CYS A 48 7.32 3.42 -6.29
CA CYS A 48 5.90 3.33 -6.61
C CYS A 48 5.07 2.81 -5.43
N ILE A 49 5.67 2.34 -4.34
CA ILE A 49 4.94 1.89 -3.15
C ILE A 49 5.41 2.62 -1.89
N GLN A 50 4.45 3.03 -1.04
CA GLN A 50 4.74 3.54 0.29
C GLN A 50 3.87 2.85 1.32
N LEU A 51 4.50 2.16 2.27
CA LEU A 51 3.80 1.56 3.40
C LEU A 51 3.53 2.60 4.50
N ARG A 52 2.28 2.67 4.94
CA ARG A 52 1.85 3.45 6.09
C ARG A 52 1.16 2.51 7.09
N ARG A 53 1.85 2.22 8.20
CA ARG A 53 1.28 1.41 9.29
C ARG A 53 0.25 2.24 10.06
N ILE A 54 -1.03 2.00 9.77
CA ILE A 54 -2.16 2.78 10.29
C ILE A 54 -3.31 1.85 10.64
N ASN A 55 -3.91 2.06 11.81
CA ASN A 55 -5.19 1.47 12.17
C ASN A 55 -6.33 2.44 11.80
N ILE A 56 -7.10 2.08 10.77
CA ILE A 56 -8.15 2.95 10.22
C ILE A 56 -9.27 3.30 11.20
N LYS A 57 -9.42 2.56 12.31
CA LYS A 57 -10.45 2.86 13.31
C LYS A 57 -10.20 4.15 14.09
N ASN A 58 -8.94 4.50 14.33
CA ASN A 58 -8.58 5.54 15.30
C ASN A 58 -7.41 6.45 14.87
N ASP A 59 -7.08 6.52 13.58
CA ASP A 59 -5.95 7.31 13.10
C ASP A 59 -6.39 8.54 12.30
N SER A 60 -6.10 9.72 12.83
CA SER A 60 -6.45 11.01 12.22
C SER A 60 -5.75 11.27 10.89
N ARG A 61 -4.61 10.61 10.62
CA ARG A 61 -3.84 10.78 9.38
C ARG A 61 -4.54 10.17 8.17
N LEU A 62 -5.47 9.23 8.38
CA LEU A 62 -6.19 8.54 7.30
C LEU A 62 -6.88 9.54 6.36
N LYS A 63 -7.51 10.57 6.92
CA LYS A 63 -8.19 11.62 6.13
C LYS A 63 -7.23 12.35 5.19
N GLY A 64 -5.99 12.60 5.63
CA GLY A 64 -4.96 13.21 4.80
C GLY A 64 -4.55 12.29 3.65
N LEU A 65 -4.33 11.01 3.92
CA LEU A 65 -3.96 10.04 2.90
C LEU A 65 -5.05 9.85 1.83
N ILE A 66 -6.31 9.81 2.25
CA ILE A 66 -7.45 9.74 1.32
C ILE A 66 -7.47 10.99 0.43
N LYS A 67 -7.26 12.19 0.98
CA LYS A 67 -7.20 13.44 0.19
C LYS A 67 -6.05 13.48 -0.82
N CYS A 68 -4.96 12.78 -0.54
CA CYS A 68 -3.80 12.68 -1.45
C CYS A 68 -3.91 11.54 -2.46
N SER A 69 -5.03 10.80 -2.48
CA SER A 69 -5.21 9.62 -3.35
C SER A 69 -6.26 9.92 -4.41
N ASP A 70 -5.98 9.59 -5.66
CA ASP A 70 -6.96 9.67 -6.76
C ASP A 70 -8.02 8.56 -6.65
N LEU A 71 -7.65 7.41 -6.08
CA LEU A 71 -8.51 6.25 -5.88
C LEU A 71 -8.24 5.58 -4.54
N VAL A 72 -9.31 5.21 -3.84
CA VAL A 72 -9.25 4.46 -2.58
C VAL A 72 -9.94 3.10 -2.77
N MET A 73 -9.22 2.04 -2.42
CA MET A 73 -9.72 0.67 -2.35
C MET A 73 -9.67 0.21 -0.89
N LEU A 74 -10.74 -0.47 -0.43
CA LEU A 74 -10.95 -0.94 0.94
C LEU A 74 -10.87 -2.47 1.03
#